data_AF-A0A7X9CBJ1-F1
#
_entry.id   AF-A0A7X9CBJ1-F1
#
_cell.length_a   1.000
_cell.length_b   1.000
_cell.length_c   1.000
_cell.angle_alpha   90.00
_cell.angle_beta   90.00
_cell.angle_gamma   90.00
#
_symmetry.space_group_name_H-M   'P 1'
#
loop_
_entity.id
_entity.type
_entity.pdbx_description
1 polymer ?
#
loop_
_entity_poly.entity_id
_entity_poly.type
_entity_poly.pdbx_seq_one_letter_code
_entity_poly.pdbx_strand_id
1 'polypeptide(L)'
;LLPWLRQIREAVSCHVGALPIPYRTTQEEPTFFNLSDAAATVPSPHGRTFPTALDPLLANRYEIRAFAEEAYALGVNYLGVCCGAAPIHIREVAEAVGRTPEASRFSENMANHFMYGSNERLPEHVVELGARA
;
A
#
# COMPACT_ATOMS: atom_id res chain seq x y z
N LEU A 1 6.36 -11.31 1.48
CA LEU A 1 6.59 -11.81 0.11
C LEU A 1 8.07 -11.70 -0.33
N LEU A 2 8.76 -10.59 -0.09
CA LEU A 2 10.11 -10.31 -0.60
C LEU A 2 11.16 -11.42 -0.40
N PRO A 3 11.28 -12.10 0.76
CA PRO A 3 12.27 -13.17 0.93
C PRO A 3 12.08 -14.32 -0.08
N TRP A 4 10.83 -14.72 -0.31
CA TRP A 4 10.48 -15.76 -1.29
C TRP A 4 10.72 -15.28 -2.72
N LEU A 5 10.41 -14.01 -2.99
CA LEU A 5 10.59 -13.42 -4.32
C LEU A 5 12.07 -13.42 -4.74
N ARG A 6 12.99 -13.16 -3.81
CA ARG A 6 14.45 -13.25 -4.05
C ARG A 6 14.87 -14.66 -4.44
N GLN A 7 14.45 -15.66 -3.66
CA GLN A 7 14.73 -17.07 -3.95
C GLN A 7 14.17 -17.51 -5.31
N ILE A 8 12.92 -17.14 -5.61
CA ILE A 8 12.29 -17.44 -6.91
C ILE A 8 13.07 -16.79 -8.04
N ARG A 9 13.46 -15.53 -7.87
CA ARG A 9 14.18 -14.78 -8.89
C ARG A 9 15.53 -15.40 -9.22
N GLU A 10 16.27 -15.88 -8.21
CA GLU A 10 17.53 -16.62 -8.37
C GLU A 10 17.35 -17.98 -9.05
N ALA A 11 16.23 -18.65 -8.79
CA ALA A 11 15.97 -20.01 -9.28
C ALA A 11 15.52 -20.08 -10.75
N VAL A 12 15.07 -18.98 -11.36
CA VAL A 12 14.48 -18.98 -12.71
C VAL A 12 15.09 -17.92 -13.61
N SER A 13 15.13 -18.18 -14.92
CA SER A 13 15.60 -17.23 -15.94
C SER A 13 14.49 -16.50 -16.69
N CYS A 14 13.23 -16.93 -16.54
CA CYS A 14 12.09 -16.34 -17.23
C CYS A 14 11.56 -15.08 -16.52
N HIS A 15 10.56 -14.43 -17.11
CA HIS A 15 9.88 -13.33 -16.44
C HIS A 15 9.17 -13.79 -15.17
N VAL A 16 9.33 -13.01 -14.10
CA VAL A 16 8.68 -13.26 -12.80
C VAL A 16 7.62 -12.19 -12.58
N GLY A 17 6.50 -12.61 -12.00
CA GLY A 17 5.46 -11.73 -11.50
C GLY A 17 5.38 -11.74 -9.99
N ALA A 18 5.05 -10.60 -9.39
CA ALA A 18 4.82 -10.46 -7.96
C ALA A 18 3.63 -9.54 -7.69
N LEU A 19 2.58 -10.12 -7.09
CA LEU A 19 1.34 -9.44 -6.75
C LEU A 19 0.95 -9.77 -5.30
N PRO A 20 1.52 -9.10 -4.29
CA PRO A 20 1.12 -9.31 -2.90
C PRO A 20 -0.33 -8.86 -2.67
N ILE A 21 -0.92 -9.35 -1.59
CA ILE A 21 -2.10 -8.72 -0.99
C ILE A 21 -1.62 -7.57 -0.08
N PRO A 22 -2.39 -6.48 0.04
CA PRO A 22 -2.00 -5.33 0.86
C PRO A 22 -2.50 -5.47 2.30
N TYR A 23 -2.40 -6.67 2.90
CA TYR A 23 -2.78 -6.90 4.31
C TYR A 23 -1.55 -7.33 5.10
N ARG A 24 -1.38 -6.78 6.31
CA ARG A 24 -0.24 -7.13 7.16
C ARG A 24 -0.48 -8.51 7.78
N THR A 25 0.41 -9.45 7.50
CA THR A 25 0.41 -10.82 8.06
C THR A 25 1.59 -10.97 9.02
N THR A 26 1.48 -11.87 10.00
CA THR A 26 2.60 -12.23 10.90
C THR A 26 3.05 -13.67 10.65
N GLN A 27 3.99 -14.17 11.46
CA GLN A 27 4.36 -15.60 11.40
C GLN A 27 3.24 -16.48 11.98
N GLU A 28 2.56 -15.99 13.01
CA GLU A 28 1.43 -16.65 13.68
C GLU A 28 0.16 -16.62 12.81
N GLU A 29 -0.05 -15.52 12.08
CA GLU A 29 -1.16 -15.35 11.13
C GLU A 29 -0.63 -15.10 9.71
N PRO A 30 -0.08 -16.14 9.04
CA PRO A 30 0.66 -15.99 7.78
C PRO A 30 -0.24 -15.77 6.55
N THR A 31 -1.56 -15.79 6.74
CA THR A 31 -2.54 -15.60 5.67
C THR A 31 -3.60 -14.60 6.12
N PHE A 32 -4.13 -13.83 5.18
CA PHE A 32 -5.18 -12.86 5.47
C PHE A 32 -6.55 -13.47 5.83
N PHE A 33 -6.72 -14.79 5.72
CA PHE A 33 -8.00 -15.46 5.93
C PHE A 33 -8.44 -15.50 7.40
N ASN A 34 -7.51 -15.41 8.34
CA ASN A 34 -7.78 -15.53 9.77
C ASN A 34 -7.02 -14.47 10.58
N LEU A 35 -6.85 -13.27 10.03
CA LEU A 35 -6.19 -12.20 10.78
C LEU A 35 -7.06 -11.77 11.96
N SER A 36 -6.42 -11.48 13.07
CA SER A 36 -7.06 -10.86 14.22
C SER A 36 -7.14 -9.33 14.04
N ASP A 37 -8.24 -8.73 14.47
CA ASP A 37 -8.36 -7.28 14.66
C ASP A 37 -8.58 -7.00 16.14
N ALA A 38 -7.48 -6.72 16.85
CA ALA A 38 -7.53 -6.44 18.28
C ALA A 38 -8.11 -5.06 18.60
N ALA A 39 -8.23 -4.17 17.61
CA ALA A 39 -8.81 -2.84 17.79
C ALA A 39 -10.34 -2.84 17.58
N ALA A 40 -10.90 -3.92 17.04
CA ALA A 40 -12.34 -4.06 16.85
C ALA A 40 -13.09 -4.00 18.19
N THR A 41 -13.99 -3.01 18.32
CA THR A 41 -14.89 -2.87 19.48
C THR A 41 -16.24 -3.56 19.26
N VAL A 42 -16.49 -4.04 18.03
CA VAL A 42 -17.71 -4.72 17.63
C VAL A 42 -17.37 -6.05 16.96
N PRO A 43 -18.18 -7.11 17.16
CA PRO A 43 -17.90 -8.40 16.53
C PRO A 43 -18.22 -8.37 15.03
N SER A 44 -17.43 -9.11 14.25
CA SER A 44 -17.84 -9.43 12.88
C SER A 44 -18.89 -10.54 12.88
N PRO A 45 -19.84 -10.56 11.92
CA PRO A 45 -20.88 -11.60 11.86
C PRO A 45 -20.36 -13.03 11.72
N HIS A 46 -19.10 -13.19 11.32
CA HIS A 46 -18.47 -14.49 11.04
C HIS A 46 -17.39 -14.88 12.05
N GLY A 47 -17.15 -14.06 13.09
CA GLY A 47 -16.14 -14.32 14.13
C GLY A 47 -14.69 -14.22 13.65
N ARG A 48 -14.46 -13.66 12.46
CA ARG A 48 -13.13 -13.41 11.86
C ARG A 48 -13.18 -12.21 10.92
N THR A 49 -12.03 -11.69 10.55
CA THR A 49 -11.90 -10.49 9.70
C THR A 49 -12.25 -10.79 8.24
N PHE A 50 -11.76 -11.88 7.66
CA PHE A 50 -12.09 -12.25 6.28
C PHE A 50 -13.54 -12.78 6.14
N PRO A 51 -14.31 -12.37 5.10
CA PRO A 51 -13.91 -11.46 4.02
C PRO A 51 -14.36 -10.00 4.19
N THR A 52 -15.10 -9.67 5.25
CA THR A 52 -15.90 -8.43 5.34
C THR A 52 -15.47 -7.42 6.41
N ALA A 53 -14.38 -7.68 7.13
CA ALA A 53 -13.84 -6.82 8.20
C ALA A 53 -12.31 -6.77 8.14
N LEU A 54 -11.75 -6.58 6.94
CA LEU A 54 -10.29 -6.50 6.70
C LEU A 54 -9.78 -5.06 6.58
N ASP A 55 -10.69 -4.09 6.49
CA ASP A 55 -10.41 -2.67 6.28
C ASP A 55 -9.32 -2.10 7.20
N PRO A 56 -9.30 -2.37 8.52
CA PRO A 56 -8.27 -1.81 9.41
C PRO A 56 -6.90 -2.49 9.26
N LEU A 57 -6.82 -3.63 8.58
CA LEU A 57 -5.61 -4.45 8.47
C LEU A 57 -4.78 -4.16 7.20
N LEU A 58 -5.22 -3.18 6.41
CA LEU A 58 -4.54 -2.76 5.19
C LEU A 58 -3.14 -2.20 5.49
N ALA A 59 -2.16 -2.59 4.67
CA ALA A 59 -0.90 -1.89 4.50
C ALA A 59 -1.17 -0.48 3.95
N ASN A 60 -0.31 0.48 4.29
CA ASN A 60 -0.41 1.81 3.72
C ASN A 60 0.23 1.84 2.31
N ARG A 61 -0.05 2.91 1.57
CA ARG A 61 0.43 3.09 0.20
C ARG A 61 1.96 3.06 0.08
N TYR A 62 2.67 3.58 1.07
CA TYR A 62 4.13 3.67 1.07
C TYR A 62 4.79 2.30 1.25
N GLU A 63 4.18 1.40 2.04
CA GLU A 63 4.63 0.01 2.13
C GLU A 63 4.52 -0.71 0.78
N ILE A 64 3.47 -0.41 0.00
CA ILE A 64 3.30 -0.94 -1.36
C ILE A 64 4.35 -0.37 -2.32
N ARG A 65 4.63 0.94 -2.26
CA ARG A 65 5.71 1.57 -3.04
C ARG A 65 7.07 0.95 -2.72
N ALA A 66 7.43 0.82 -1.44
CA ALA A 66 8.68 0.20 -1.02
C ALA A 66 8.82 -1.25 -1.54
N PHE A 67 7.74 -2.04 -1.45
CA PHE A 67 7.72 -3.37 -2.05
C PHE A 67 7.98 -3.33 -3.57
N ALA A 68 7.31 -2.43 -4.28
CA ALA A 68 7.42 -2.33 -5.74
C ALA A 68 8.82 -1.89 -6.19
N GLU A 69 9.43 -0.92 -5.49
CA GLU A 69 10.80 -0.46 -5.74
C GLU A 69 11.79 -1.62 -5.56
N GLU A 70 11.69 -2.35 -4.44
CA GLU A 70 12.57 -3.48 -4.15
C GLU A 70 12.36 -4.63 -5.15
N ALA A 71 11.11 -5.00 -5.43
CA ALA A 71 10.80 -6.05 -6.38
C ALA A 71 11.26 -5.70 -7.80
N TYR A 72 11.12 -4.43 -8.21
CA TYR A 72 11.60 -3.97 -9.51
C TYR A 72 13.13 -3.98 -9.59
N ALA A 73 13.82 -3.56 -8.53
CA ALA A 73 15.28 -3.64 -8.44
C ALA A 73 15.80 -5.09 -8.51
N LEU A 74 15.00 -6.07 -8.08
CA LEU A 74 15.29 -7.50 -8.24
C LEU A 74 15.07 -8.03 -9.68
N GLY A 75 14.57 -7.21 -10.61
CA GLY A 75 14.31 -7.63 -11.98
C GLY A 75 12.97 -8.38 -12.15
N VAL A 76 11.99 -8.12 -11.29
CA VAL A 76 10.61 -8.60 -11.48
C VAL A 76 9.94 -7.76 -12.56
N ASN A 77 9.28 -8.43 -13.50
CA ASN A 77 8.80 -7.80 -14.75
C ASN A 77 7.29 -7.54 -14.74
N TYR A 78 6.54 -8.27 -13.92
CA TYR A 78 5.10 -8.13 -13.79
C TYR A 78 4.73 -7.82 -12.34
N LEU A 79 4.53 -6.54 -12.04
CA LEU A 79 4.22 -6.06 -10.68
C LEU A 79 2.78 -5.62 -10.58
N GLY A 80 2.15 -5.94 -9.45
CA GLY A 80 0.78 -5.52 -9.16
C GLY A 80 0.44 -5.76 -7.69
N VAL A 81 -0.85 -5.72 -7.38
CA VAL A 81 -1.39 -6.03 -6.06
C VAL A 81 -2.65 -6.87 -6.28
N CYS A 82 -2.85 -7.88 -5.45
CA CYS A 82 -3.93 -8.87 -5.59
C CYS A 82 -5.18 -8.44 -4.77
N CYS A 83 -5.85 -9.36 -4.09
CA CYS A 83 -7.04 -9.11 -3.28
C CYS A 83 -6.81 -7.96 -2.29
N GLY A 84 -7.73 -6.99 -2.23
CA GLY A 84 -7.60 -5.79 -1.40
C GLY A 84 -6.91 -4.60 -2.09
N ALA A 85 -6.45 -4.77 -3.34
CA ALA A 85 -5.93 -3.65 -4.11
C ALA A 85 -6.97 -2.54 -4.29
N ALA A 86 -6.60 -1.32 -3.92
CA ALA A 86 -7.33 -0.10 -4.25
C ALA A 86 -6.59 0.65 -5.36
N PRO A 87 -7.22 1.61 -6.07
CA PRO A 87 -6.58 2.39 -7.11
C PRO A 87 -5.26 3.04 -6.66
N ILE A 88 -5.17 3.44 -5.39
CA ILE A 88 -3.95 4.00 -4.81
C ILE A 88 -2.79 3.00 -4.82
N HIS A 89 -3.00 1.74 -4.44
CA HIS A 89 -1.96 0.72 -4.44
C HIS A 89 -1.40 0.47 -5.84
N ILE A 90 -2.26 0.45 -6.86
CA ILE A 90 -1.85 0.26 -8.25
C ILE A 90 -1.06 1.47 -8.77
N ARG A 91 -1.43 2.70 -8.37
CA ARG A 91 -0.63 3.90 -8.68
C ARG A 91 0.74 3.85 -8.04
N GLU A 92 0.83 3.49 -6.76
CA GLU A 92 2.12 3.36 -6.06
C GLU A 92 3.05 2.37 -6.78
N VAL A 93 2.54 1.21 -7.21
CA VAL A 93 3.34 0.24 -7.98
C VAL A 93 3.83 0.84 -9.30
N ALA A 94 2.98 1.56 -10.03
CA ALA A 94 3.35 2.16 -11.31
C ALA A 94 4.40 3.27 -11.14
N GLU A 95 4.18 4.16 -10.17
CA GLU A 95 5.07 5.30 -9.93
C GLU A 95 6.40 4.88 -9.30
N ALA A 96 6.40 3.87 -8.43
CA ALA A 96 7.61 3.25 -7.87
C ALA A 96 8.59 2.80 -8.95
N VAL A 97 8.08 2.33 -10.10
CA VAL A 97 8.91 1.87 -11.23
C VAL A 97 9.10 2.94 -12.30
N GLY A 98 8.89 4.22 -11.95
CA GLY A 98 9.13 5.36 -12.82
C GLY A 98 8.08 5.58 -13.91
N ARG A 99 6.89 4.96 -13.82
CA ARG A 99 5.79 5.22 -14.76
C ARG A 99 4.89 6.33 -14.26
N THR A 100 4.26 7.05 -15.19
CA THR A 100 3.28 8.10 -14.89
C THR A 100 2.00 7.85 -15.69
N PRO A 101 1.16 6.87 -15.29
CA PRO A 101 -0.12 6.61 -15.95
C PRO A 101 -1.10 7.80 -15.80
N GLU A 102 -2.17 7.83 -16.59
CA GLU A 102 -3.22 8.87 -16.49
C GLU A 102 -3.74 9.01 -15.05
N ALA A 103 -3.86 7.89 -14.33
CA ALA A 103 -4.33 7.88 -12.95
C ALA A 103 -3.40 8.61 -11.98
N SER A 104 -2.12 8.85 -12.31
CA SER A 104 -1.19 9.64 -11.49
C SER A 104 -1.62 11.10 -11.29
N ARG A 105 -2.55 11.61 -12.12
CA ARG A 105 -3.19 12.90 -11.86
C ARG A 105 -3.94 12.95 -10.52
N PHE A 106 -4.29 11.79 -9.96
CA PHE A 106 -4.98 11.64 -8.68
C PHE A 106 -4.03 11.29 -7.52
N SER A 107 -2.71 11.30 -7.76
CA SER A 107 -1.73 11.16 -6.70
C SER A 107 -1.78 12.39 -5.80
N GLU A 108 -1.48 12.20 -4.51
CA GLU A 108 -1.55 13.29 -3.56
C GLU A 108 -0.60 14.42 -3.93
N ASN A 109 -1.03 15.64 -3.64
CA ASN A 109 -0.17 16.81 -3.67
C ASN A 109 -0.22 17.47 -2.31
N MET A 110 0.69 17.06 -1.42
CA MET A 110 0.74 17.59 -0.06
C MET A 110 1.05 19.07 0.01
N ALA A 111 1.68 19.66 -1.01
CA ALA A 111 1.87 21.11 -1.07
C ALA A 111 0.52 21.86 -1.07
N ASN A 112 -0.56 21.22 -1.53
CA ASN A 112 -1.92 21.78 -1.52
C ASN A 112 -2.75 21.39 -0.29
N HIS A 113 -2.19 20.64 0.66
CA HIS A 113 -2.92 20.29 1.88
C HIS A 113 -3.20 21.55 2.70
N PHE A 114 -4.46 21.79 3.09
CA PHE A 114 -4.86 23.05 3.73
C PHE A 114 -4.06 23.35 5.02
N MET A 115 -3.76 22.31 5.79
CA MET A 115 -3.10 22.42 7.10
C MET A 115 -1.59 22.20 7.06
N TYR A 116 -1.11 21.40 6.11
CA TYR A 116 0.27 20.86 6.09
C TYR A 116 0.98 21.12 4.77
N GLY A 117 0.37 21.92 3.90
CA GLY A 117 0.91 22.26 2.61
C GLY A 117 1.81 23.48 2.66
N SER A 118 2.48 23.71 1.53
CA SER A 118 3.47 24.76 1.33
C SER A 118 3.15 25.65 0.13
N ASN A 119 2.00 25.47 -0.51
CA ASN A 119 1.59 26.28 -1.65
C ASN A 119 1.33 27.73 -1.21
N GLU A 120 1.91 28.69 -1.91
CA GLU A 120 1.80 30.13 -1.64
C GLU A 120 0.35 30.65 -1.60
N ARG A 121 -0.59 29.93 -2.23
CA ARG A 121 -2.01 30.28 -2.25
C ARG A 121 -2.75 29.90 -0.97
N LEU A 122 -2.11 29.19 -0.04
CA LEU A 122 -2.70 28.80 1.24
C LEU A 122 -2.75 30.01 2.18
N PRO A 123 -3.92 30.39 2.73
CA PRO A 123 -4.00 31.49 3.69
C PRO A 123 -3.24 31.16 4.98
N GLU A 124 -2.45 32.11 5.49
CA GLU A 124 -1.62 31.93 6.70
C GLU A 124 -2.43 31.43 7.90
N HIS A 125 -3.60 32.03 8.15
CA HIS A 125 -4.47 31.65 9.25
C HIS A 125 -5.00 30.20 9.17
N VAL A 126 -5.01 29.60 7.98
CA VAL A 126 -5.39 28.19 7.78
C VAL A 126 -4.19 27.27 8.04
N VAL A 127 -3.01 27.65 7.57
CA VAL A 127 -1.77 26.89 7.82
C VAL A 127 -1.43 26.88 9.32
N GLU A 128 -1.67 27.98 10.03
CA GLU A 128 -1.51 28.07 11.50
C GLU A 128 -2.32 27.02 12.28
N LEU A 129 -3.43 26.51 11.73
CA LEU A 129 -4.21 25.45 12.36
C LEU A 129 -3.39 24.18 12.55
N GLY A 130 -2.42 23.92 11.67
CA GLY A 130 -1.55 22.75 11.74
C GLY A 130 -0.63 22.75 12.96
N ALA A 131 -0.26 23.92 13.46
CA ALA A 131 0.54 24.04 14.68
C ALA A 131 -0.27 23.84 15.97
N ARG A 132 -1.62 23.83 15.87
CA ARG A 132 -2.54 23.73 17.00
C ARG A 132 -3.30 22.39 17.06
N ALA A 133 -3.09 21.52 16.07
CA ALA A 133 -3.75 20.22 15.93
C ALA A 133 -3.12 19.13 16.82
#